data_AF-A0A660WMX4-F1
#
_entry.id   AF-A0A660WMX4-F1
#
_cell.length_a   1.000
_cell.length_b   1.000
_cell.length_c   1.000
_cell.angle_alpha   90.00
_cell.angle_beta   90.00
_cell.angle_gamma   90.00
#
_symmetry.space_group_name_H-M   'P 1'
#
loop_
_entity.id
_entity.type
_entity.pdbx_description
1 polymer ?
#
loop_
_entity_poly.entity_id
_entity_poly.type
_entity_poly.pdbx_seq_one_letter_code
_entity_poly.pdbx_strand_id
1 'polypeptide(L)' 'MNLVVVGLQWGDEGKGKIIDYFARNADIIVRFQGGNNAGHTVVINSKKVIFHLIPSGILRKGKICAIGN' A
#
# COMPACT_ATOMS: atom_id res chain seq x y z
N MET A 1 1.97 16.69 6.05
CA MET A 1 0.62 16.19 6.38
C MET A 1 0.67 14.68 6.37
N ASN A 2 0.04 14.01 7.34
CA ASN A 2 0.07 12.56 7.47
C ASN A 2 -1.34 11.99 7.22
N LEU A 3 -1.42 10.89 6.47
CA LEU A 3 -2.66 10.17 6.17
C LEU A 3 -2.52 8.73 6.64
N VAL A 4 -3.52 8.24 7.38
CA VAL A 4 -3.61 6.85 7.81
C VAL A 4 -4.74 6.16 7.05
N VAL A 5 -4.44 5.03 6.43
CA VAL A 5 -5.43 4.16 5.77
C VAL A 5 -5.53 2.88 6.58
N VAL A 6 -6.71 2.63 7.14
CA VAL A 6 -7.02 1.46 7.98
C VAL A 6 -8.31 0.79 7.51
N GLY A 7 -8.38 -0.53 7.66
CA GLY A 7 -9.59 -1.29 7.37
C GLY A 7 -10.45 -1.32 8.62
N LEU A 8 -11.75 -1.10 8.47
CA LEU A 8 -12.70 -1.03 9.60
C LEU A 8 -13.49 -2.33 9.78
N GLN A 9 -13.20 -3.34 8.95
CA GLN A 9 -13.88 -4.63 8.94
C GLN A 9 -12.85 -5.75 9.19
N TRP A 10 -13.07 -6.93 8.59
CA TRP A 10 -12.23 -8.12 8.76
C TRP A 10 -11.24 -8.33 7.59
N GLY A 11 -10.77 -7.26 6.96
CA GLY A 11 -9.84 -7.37 5.83
C GLY A 11 -10.53 -7.31 4.46
N ASP A 12 -9.71 -7.40 3.42
CA ASP A 12 -10.13 -7.38 2.01
C ASP A 12 -10.98 -6.19 1.54
N GLU A 13 -10.91 -5.06 2.26
CA GLU A 13 -11.67 -3.84 1.93
C GLU A 13 -11.10 -3.07 0.72
N GLY A 14 -10.11 -3.62 0.01
CA GLY A 14 -9.50 -2.97 -1.15
C GLY A 14 -8.48 -1.88 -0.83
N LYS A 15 -7.91 -1.86 0.39
CA LYS A 15 -6.94 -0.85 0.86
C LYS A 15 -5.78 -0.62 -0.13
N GLY A 16 -5.27 -1.68 -0.76
CA GLY A 16 -4.15 -1.58 -1.71
C GLY A 16 -4.37 -0.57 -2.83
N LYS A 17 -5.60 -0.49 -3.37
CA LYS A 17 -6.01 0.47 -4.41
C LYS A 17 -6.03 1.91 -3.89
N ILE A 18 -6.58 2.11 -2.69
CA ILE A 18 -6.67 3.43 -2.05
C ILE A 18 -5.27 3.95 -1.70
N ILE A 19 -4.40 3.09 -1.16
CA ILE A 19 -3.01 3.42 -0.86
C ILE A 19 -2.27 3.82 -2.15
N ASP A 20 -2.43 3.08 -3.26
CA ASP A 20 -1.81 3.43 -4.55
C ASP A 20 -2.30 4.80 -5.09
N TYR A 21 -3.57 5.14 -4.89
CA TYR A 21 -4.11 6.44 -5.27
C TYR A 21 -3.43 7.58 -4.51
N PHE A 22 -3.35 7.49 -3.18
CA PHE A 22 -2.72 8.52 -2.35
C PHE A 22 -1.19 8.55 -2.47
N ALA A 23 -0.54 7.43 -2.79
CA ALA A 23 0.91 7.33 -2.96
C ALA A 23 1.48 8.27 -4.04
N ARG A 24 0.65 8.79 -4.96
CA ARG A 24 1.05 9.82 -5.94
C ARG A 24 1.54 11.09 -5.26
N ASN A 25 0.89 11.47 -4.17
CA ASN A 25 1.12 12.72 -3.44
C ASN A 25 1.90 12.54 -2.13
N ALA A 26 2.16 11.30 -1.71
CA ALA A 26 2.97 11.02 -0.52
C ALA A 26 4.45 10.94 -0.87
N ASP A 27 5.34 11.41 0.00
CA ASP A 27 6.80 11.23 -0.15
C ASP A 27 7.26 9.88 0.40
N ILE A 28 6.62 9.42 1.48
CA ILE A 28 6.92 8.18 2.19
C ILE A 28 5.64 7.38 2.38
N ILE A 29 5.68 6.08 2.08
CA ILE A 29 4.61 5.13 2.30
C ILE A 29 5.09 4.07 3.29
N VAL A 30 4.42 3.99 4.44
CA VAL A 30 4.85 3.15 5.56
C VAL A 30 3.81 2.06 5.81
N ARG A 31 4.27 0.80 5.90
CA ARG A 31 3.51 -0.26 6.55
C ARG A 31 3.90 -0.28 8.02
N PHE A 32 2.94 -0.08 8.91
CA PHE A 32 3.21 0.07 10.35
C PHE A 32 2.91 -1.18 11.19
N GLN A 33 2.25 -2.20 10.62
CA GLN A 33 1.93 -3.46 11.31
C GLN A 33 1.66 -4.60 10.33
N GLY A 34 1.58 -5.82 10.87
CA GLY A 34 1.31 -7.05 10.13
C GLY A 34 2.55 -7.59 9.42
N GLY A 35 2.37 -8.64 8.60
CA GLY A 35 3.45 -9.31 7.90
C GLY A 35 3.06 -9.71 6.48
N ASN A 36 3.63 -10.79 5.96
CA ASN A 36 3.30 -11.33 4.64
C ASN A 36 1.89 -11.96 4.55
N ASN A 37 1.08 -11.87 5.60
CA ASN A 37 -0.32 -12.30 5.64
C ASN A 37 -1.29 -11.33 4.94
N ALA A 38 -0.86 -10.11 4.61
CA ALA A 38 -1.68 -9.18 3.83
C ALA A 38 -1.69 -9.56 2.33
N GLY A 39 -2.70 -9.11 1.59
CA GLY A 39 -2.84 -9.35 0.14
C GLY A 39 -3.30 -8.11 -0.63
N HIS A 40 -2.41 -7.12 -0.80
CA HIS A 40 -2.77 -5.90 -1.53
C HIS A 40 -2.61 -6.09 -3.03
N THR A 41 -3.74 -6.21 -3.74
CA THR A 41 -3.76 -6.26 -5.20
C THR A 41 -3.86 -4.85 -5.78
N VAL A 42 -2.99 -4.54 -6.74
CA VAL A 42 -3.05 -3.31 -7.55
C VAL A 42 -2.98 -3.70 -9.04
N VAL A 43 -3.70 -2.95 -9.89
CA VAL A 43 -3.64 -3.10 -11.34
C VAL A 43 -3.06 -1.81 -11.93
N ILE A 44 -1.92 -1.92 -12.62
CA ILE A 44 -1.27 -0.82 -13.33
C ILE A 44 -1.04 -1.25 -14.77
N ASN A 45 -1.45 -0.44 -15.74
CA ASN A 45 -1.27 -0.70 -17.19
C ASN A 45 -1.71 -2.14 -17.56
N SER A 46 -2.89 -2.54 -17.08
CA SER A 46 -3.45 -3.90 -17.26
C SER A 46 -2.65 -5.05 -16.64
N LYS A 47 -1.57 -4.77 -15.90
CA LYS A 47 -0.81 -5.76 -15.14
C LYS A 47 -1.27 -5.80 -13.69
N LYS A 48 -1.69 -6.98 -13.24
CA LYS A 48 -2.01 -7.26 -11.84
C LYS A 48 -0.73 -7.54 -11.05
N VAL A 49 -0.56 -6.86 -9.92
CA VAL A 49 0.54 -7.08 -8.98
C VAL A 49 -0.04 -7.30 -7.58
N ILE A 50 0.44 -8.31 -6.88
CA ILE A 50 -0.01 -8.66 -5.53
C ILE A 50 1.15 -8.43 -4.56
N PHE A 51 0.90 -7.62 -3.54
CA PHE A 51 1.87 -7.30 -2.49
C PHE A 51 1.48 -7.95 -1.18
N HIS A 52 2.40 -8.75 -0.63
CA HIS A 52 2.21 -9.37 0.68
C HIS A 52 2.86 -8.57 1.82
N LEU A 53 4.07 -8.08 1.60
CA LEU A 53 4.85 -7.36 2.62
C LEU A 53 5.20 -5.93 2.21
N ILE A 54 5.72 -5.75 1.00
CA ILE A 54 6.14 -4.45 0.47
C ILE A 54 4.92 -3.50 0.38
N PRO A 55 5.03 -2.23 0.79
CA PRO A 55 3.96 -1.25 0.60
C PRO A 55 3.58 -1.08 -0.88
N SER A 56 2.29 -0.98 -1.19
CA SER A 56 1.80 -0.89 -2.58
C SER A 56 2.24 0.37 -3.32
N GLY A 57 2.73 1.38 -2.60
CA GLY A 57 3.32 2.60 -3.17
C GLY A 57 4.63 2.39 -3.92
N ILE A 58 5.26 1.21 -3.84
CA ILE A 58 6.56 0.91 -4.47
C ILE A 58 6.56 1.07 -6.00
N LEU A 59 5.38 1.02 -6.63
CA LEU A 59 5.22 1.23 -8.07
C LEU A 59 5.29 2.71 -8.47
N ARG A 60 5.36 3.64 -7.51
CA ARG A 60 5.45 5.08 -7.74
C ARG A 60 6.92 5.51 -7.74
N LYS A 61 7.38 6.04 -8.87
CA LYS A 61 8.76 6.53 -9.03
C LYS A 61 9.07 7.65 -8.03
N GLY A 62 10.25 7.60 -7.42
CA GLY A 62 10.74 8.63 -6.52
C GLY A 62 10.09 8.63 -5.13
N LYS A 63 9.34 7.57 -4.77
CA LYS A 63 8.71 7.44 -3.46
C LYS A 63 9.49 6.48 -2.57
N ILE A 64 9.57 6.79 -1.28
CA ILE A 64 10.21 5.93 -0.29
C ILE A 64 9.17 4.98 0.28
N CYS A 65 9.47 3.68 0.30
CA CYS A 65 8.66 2.69 1.00
C CYS A 65 9.41 2.18 2.22
N ALA A 66 8.74 2.16 3.37
CA ALA A 66 9.29 1.66 4.61
C ALA A 66 8.38 0.59 5.24
N ILE A 67 9.01 -0.35 5.93
CA ILE A 67 8.35 -1.32 6.80
C ILE A 67 8.75 -0.92 8.22
N GLY A 68 7.75 -0.59 9.04
CA GLY A 68 7.92 -0.26 10.45
C GLY A 68 8.35 -1.48 11.27
N ASN A 69 8.84 -1.20 12.47
CA ASN A 69 9.35 -2.19 13.43
C ASN A 69 8.24 -3.09 13.99
#